data_AF-A0A1Q2YKQ7-F1
#
_entry.id   AF-A0A1Q2YKQ7-F1
#
_cell.length_a   1.000
_cell.length_b   1.000
_cell.length_c   1.000
_cell.angle_alpha   90.00
_cell.angle_beta   90.00
_cell.angle_gamma   90.00
#
_symmetry.space_group_name_H-M   'P 1'
#
loop_
_entity.id
_entity.type
_entity.pdbx_description
1 polymer ?
#
loop_
_entity_poly.entity_id
_entity_poly.type
_entity_poly.pdbx_seq_one_letter_code
_entity_poly.pdbx_strand_id
1 'polypeptide(L)'
;MAVGKFAVYEFDENANDYVENKNNLKIEITVDETFDNNHRVVSQRNSPVGQFTFTSLDSGEHKFCITPKHTNWSKKAKHRVFFDLIVGDAKPLVDSKRDSDVSFLTLKTNELIMKLNNIKREQSLLRLKEATFRDTSESVNSSTTKCIHPKPTKPENIATCSDDGVIGPCVGLVGTLMSIETIKILTKYYNTETNPYKPVMLVYSGYMANDGQMLKTFKMRGKKPDCLCGKLSKEMIENINYSQFCGKIDYDVLNDKHRINFANLSALENPVIVDVRPKEQFAISNLRDQENFKVINIPYTSLIRLDDKSLQELLPKDSPIVAVCKMGNDSRLSTKYLLGKGFDVYDLRGGLNEYSKTHNFHVYW
;
A
#
# COMPACT_ATOMS: atom_id res chain seq x y z
N MET A 1 0.97 29.10 -7.41
CA MET A 1 -0.46 29.46 -7.26
C MET A 1 -0.81 30.46 -8.35
N ALA A 2 -2.03 30.46 -8.87
CA ALA A 2 -2.51 31.42 -9.86
C ALA A 2 -3.71 32.19 -9.30
N VAL A 3 -3.66 33.52 -9.37
CA VAL A 3 -4.77 34.41 -9.01
C VAL A 3 -5.17 35.16 -10.26
N GLY A 4 -6.42 34.98 -10.69
CA GLY A 4 -6.96 35.67 -11.85
C GLY A 4 -8.03 36.68 -11.46
N LYS A 5 -7.88 37.91 -11.94
CA LYS A 5 -8.92 38.95 -11.88
C LYS A 5 -9.62 39.03 -13.22
N PHE A 6 -10.94 39.12 -13.19
CA PHE A 6 -11.72 39.19 -14.42
C PHE A 6 -12.86 40.20 -14.30
N ALA A 7 -13.17 40.82 -15.42
CA ALA A 7 -14.32 41.68 -15.58
C ALA A 7 -14.96 41.45 -16.95
N VAL A 8 -16.24 41.11 -16.95
CA VAL A 8 -16.99 40.86 -18.18
C VAL A 8 -18.11 41.87 -18.29
N TYR A 9 -18.07 42.62 -19.39
CA TYR A 9 -19.07 43.62 -19.72
C TYR A 9 -19.88 43.15 -20.92
N GLU A 10 -21.15 43.51 -20.93
CA GLU A 10 -22.09 43.22 -22.02
C GLU A 10 -22.33 44.50 -22.82
N PHE A 11 -22.34 44.40 -24.14
CA PHE A 11 -22.67 45.53 -25.00
C PHE A 11 -24.17 45.87 -24.90
N ASP A 12 -24.49 47.11 -24.52
CA ASP A 12 -25.85 47.65 -24.53
C ASP A 12 -26.06 48.52 -25.77
N GLU A 13 -27.00 48.11 -26.62
CA GLU A 13 -27.33 48.81 -27.87
C GLU A 13 -27.93 50.20 -27.62
N ASN A 14 -28.58 50.43 -26.48
CA ASN A 14 -29.18 51.73 -26.16
C ASN A 14 -28.14 52.77 -25.74
N ALA A 15 -27.12 52.33 -24.99
CA ALA A 15 -26.02 53.18 -24.54
C ALA A 15 -24.87 53.24 -25.55
N ASN A 16 -24.87 52.35 -26.55
CA ASN A 16 -23.76 52.12 -27.48
C ASN A 16 -22.41 51.90 -26.78
N ASP A 17 -22.44 51.26 -25.60
CA ASP A 17 -21.27 51.02 -24.76
C ASP A 17 -21.40 49.69 -23.99
N TYR A 18 -20.29 49.26 -23.37
CA TYR A 18 -20.19 48.05 -22.58
C TYR A 18 -20.56 48.34 -21.12
N VAL A 19 -21.65 47.72 -20.65
CA VAL A 19 -22.19 47.92 -19.30
C VAL A 19 -22.06 46.67 -18.44
N GLU A 20 -21.99 46.86 -17.12
CA GLU A 20 -21.95 45.77 -16.16
C GLU A 20 -23.35 45.25 -15.85
N ASN A 21 -23.68 44.04 -16.30
CA ASN A 21 -25.00 43.44 -16.10
C ASN A 21 -25.00 42.42 -14.93
N LYS A 22 -25.05 42.91 -13.68
CA LYS A 22 -24.95 42.05 -12.48
C LYS A 22 -26.08 41.03 -12.29
N ASN A 23 -27.27 41.33 -12.84
CA ASN A 23 -28.49 40.56 -12.55
C ASN A 23 -28.72 39.43 -13.56
N ASN A 24 -28.39 39.64 -14.83
CA ASN A 24 -28.73 38.71 -15.91
C ASN A 24 -27.54 37.98 -16.51
N LEU A 25 -26.31 38.38 -16.13
CA LEU A 25 -25.07 37.76 -16.58
C LEU A 25 -24.34 37.10 -15.41
N LYS A 26 -23.96 35.83 -15.58
CA LYS A 26 -23.05 35.09 -14.72
C LYS A 26 -21.86 34.61 -15.55
N ILE A 27 -20.72 34.39 -14.90
CA ILE A 27 -19.52 33.88 -15.56
C ILE A 27 -19.23 32.50 -15.00
N GLU A 28 -19.06 31.53 -15.88
CA GLU A 28 -18.60 30.19 -15.55
C GLU A 28 -17.11 30.09 -15.90
N ILE A 29 -16.27 29.87 -14.89
CA ILE A 29 -14.83 29.70 -15.04
C ILE A 29 -14.50 28.22 -14.83
N THR A 30 -13.88 27.60 -15.82
CA THR A 30 -13.36 26.24 -15.71
C THR A 30 -11.86 26.18 -15.94
N VAL A 31 -11.21 25.25 -15.27
CA VAL A 31 -9.79 24.93 -15.48
C VAL A 31 -9.69 23.44 -15.74
N ASP A 32 -9.18 23.09 -16.91
CA ASP A 32 -9.01 21.72 -17.37
C ASP A 32 -7.50 21.41 -17.52
N GLU A 33 -7.06 20.27 -17.00
CA GLU A 33 -5.70 19.75 -17.14
C GLU A 33 -5.57 19.03 -18.49
N THR A 34 -4.95 19.67 -19.48
CA THR A 34 -4.88 19.12 -20.84
C THR A 34 -3.94 17.90 -20.92
N PHE A 35 -2.99 17.80 -20.00
CA PHE A 35 -2.07 16.67 -19.87
C PHE A 35 -2.71 15.42 -19.25
N ASP A 36 -3.85 15.56 -18.56
CA ASP A 36 -4.59 14.44 -17.95
C ASP A 36 -5.98 14.31 -18.57
N ASN A 37 -6.05 13.96 -19.86
CA ASN A 37 -7.31 13.70 -20.57
C ASN A 37 -8.36 14.83 -20.48
N ASN A 38 -7.94 16.10 -20.38
CA ASN A 38 -8.81 17.26 -20.13
C ASN A 38 -9.62 17.13 -18.82
N HIS A 39 -9.03 16.55 -17.78
CA HIS A 39 -9.64 16.44 -16.46
C HIS A 39 -9.93 17.83 -15.88
N ARG A 40 -11.20 18.05 -15.52
CA ARG A 40 -11.65 19.33 -14.98
C ARG A 40 -11.37 19.43 -13.49
N VAL A 41 -10.48 20.34 -13.13
CA VAL A 41 -10.08 20.57 -11.73
C VAL A 41 -10.77 21.77 -11.08
N VAL A 42 -11.27 22.71 -11.87
CA VAL A 42 -12.07 23.83 -11.37
C VAL A 42 -13.32 24.02 -12.21
N SER A 43 -14.45 24.27 -11.55
CA SER A 43 -15.70 24.71 -12.16
C SER A 43 -16.43 25.62 -11.18
N GLN A 44 -16.47 26.92 -11.47
CA GLN A 44 -17.08 27.92 -10.59
C GLN A 44 -18.00 28.85 -11.38
N ARG A 45 -19.07 29.31 -10.71
CA ARG A 45 -19.99 30.31 -11.26
C ARG A 45 -19.94 31.57 -10.41
N ASN A 46 -19.59 32.68 -11.05
CA ASN A 46 -19.27 33.93 -10.38
C ASN A 46 -20.10 35.08 -10.97
N SER A 47 -20.10 36.21 -10.26
CA SER A 47 -20.57 37.48 -10.80
C SER A 47 -19.68 37.94 -11.98
N PRO A 48 -20.17 38.84 -12.86
CA PRO A 48 -19.42 39.31 -14.03
C PRO A 48 -18.06 39.95 -13.75
N VAL A 49 -17.89 40.50 -12.55
CA VAL A 49 -16.63 41.07 -12.06
C VAL A 49 -16.23 40.34 -10.79
N GLY A 50 -14.97 39.93 -10.71
CA GLY A 50 -14.46 39.25 -9.53
C GLY A 50 -13.02 38.76 -9.67
N GLN A 51 -12.65 37.90 -8.73
CA GLN A 51 -11.37 37.20 -8.73
C GLN A 51 -11.59 35.71 -8.49
N PHE A 52 -10.71 34.88 -9.02
CA PHE A 52 -10.65 33.45 -8.72
C PHE A 52 -9.20 33.05 -8.41
N THR A 53 -9.04 32.02 -7.60
CA THR A 53 -7.74 31.47 -7.22
C THR A 53 -7.69 30.01 -7.59
N PHE A 54 -6.58 29.59 -8.19
CA PHE A 54 -6.30 28.23 -8.58
C PHE A 54 -4.90 27.83 -8.08
N THR A 55 -4.78 26.64 -7.52
CA THR A 55 -3.48 26.07 -7.14
C THR A 55 -3.33 24.74 -7.87
N SER A 56 -2.32 24.66 -8.73
CA SER A 56 -1.92 23.43 -9.40
C SER A 56 -1.43 22.42 -8.37
N LEU A 57 -1.93 21.18 -8.44
CA LEU A 57 -1.37 20.07 -7.68
C LEU A 57 -0.13 19.51 -8.38
N ASP A 58 -0.24 19.31 -9.70
CA ASP A 58 0.81 18.77 -10.55
C ASP A 58 1.33 19.81 -11.55
N SER A 59 2.53 19.57 -12.08
CA SER A 59 3.11 20.44 -13.12
C SER A 59 2.62 20.01 -14.49
N GLY A 60 2.05 20.93 -15.27
CA GLY A 60 1.55 20.63 -16.61
C GLY A 60 0.79 21.79 -17.26
N GLU A 61 0.26 21.54 -18.45
CA GLU A 61 -0.53 22.51 -19.21
C GLU A 61 -1.99 22.58 -18.71
N HIS A 62 -2.47 23.80 -18.49
CA HIS A 62 -3.80 24.07 -17.97
C HIS A 62 -4.58 24.98 -18.92
N LYS A 63 -5.82 24.59 -19.22
CA LYS A 63 -6.73 25.36 -20.07
C LYS A 63 -7.76 26.09 -19.23
N PHE A 64 -7.69 27.42 -19.22
CA PHE A 64 -8.66 28.29 -18.57
C PHE A 64 -9.78 28.65 -19.56
N CYS A 65 -11.03 28.36 -19.20
CA CYS A 65 -12.19 28.75 -19.99
C CYS A 65 -13.08 29.72 -19.20
N ILE A 66 -13.43 30.86 -19.80
CA ILE A 66 -14.31 31.88 -19.21
C ILE A 66 -15.56 31.95 -20.09
N THR A 67 -16.69 31.53 -19.55
CA THR A 67 -17.93 31.39 -20.31
C THR A 67 -19.02 32.30 -19.75
N PRO A 68 -19.44 33.33 -20.50
CA PRO A 68 -20.63 34.12 -20.19
C PRO A 68 -21.89 33.25 -20.23
N LYS A 69 -22.65 33.24 -19.13
CA LYS A 69 -23.94 32.54 -18.98
C LYS A 69 -25.03 33.55 -18.64
N HIS A 70 -25.99 33.69 -19.55
CA HIS A 70 -27.17 34.52 -19.34
C HIS A 70 -28.29 33.72 -18.66
N THR A 71 -29.05 34.39 -17.79
CA THR A 71 -30.30 33.82 -17.25
C THR A 71 -31.28 33.48 -18.38
N ASN A 72 -31.26 34.29 -19.44
CA ASN A 72 -32.04 34.04 -20.64
C ASN A 72 -31.18 33.29 -21.67
N TRP A 73 -31.40 31.98 -21.80
CA TRP A 73 -30.54 31.07 -22.57
C TRP A 73 -30.46 31.40 -24.08
N SER A 74 -31.45 32.11 -24.62
CA SER A 74 -31.50 32.53 -26.03
C SER A 74 -30.80 33.87 -26.30
N LYS A 75 -30.38 34.62 -25.26
CA LYS A 75 -29.77 35.93 -25.42
C LYS A 75 -28.35 35.81 -25.96
N LYS A 76 -28.15 36.30 -27.18
CA LYS A 76 -26.82 36.50 -27.77
C LYS A 76 -26.46 37.96 -27.62
N ALA A 77 -25.37 38.24 -26.92
CA ALA A 77 -24.83 39.59 -26.74
C ALA A 77 -23.32 39.56 -27.01
N LYS A 78 -22.76 40.71 -27.39
CA LYS A 78 -21.31 40.85 -27.48
C LYS A 78 -20.75 41.12 -26.08
N HIS A 79 -19.70 40.39 -25.71
CA HIS A 79 -19.04 40.56 -24.41
C HIS A 79 -17.64 41.08 -24.58
N ARG A 80 -17.22 41.96 -23.67
CA ARG A 80 -15.82 42.35 -23.51
C ARG A 80 -15.30 41.72 -22.21
N VAL A 81 -14.31 40.86 -22.35
CA VAL A 81 -13.71 40.11 -21.23
C VAL A 81 -12.33 40.70 -20.95
N PHE A 82 -12.15 41.23 -19.75
CA PHE A 82 -10.85 41.53 -19.19
C PHE A 82 -10.43 40.37 -18.31
N PHE A 83 -9.22 39.89 -18.52
CA PHE A 83 -8.65 38.78 -17.76
C PHE A 83 -7.18 39.07 -17.50
N ASP A 84 -6.84 39.16 -16.21
CA ASP A 84 -5.49 39.34 -15.72
C ASP A 84 -5.13 38.13 -14.85
N LEU A 85 -4.02 37.47 -15.15
CA LEU A 85 -3.60 36.24 -14.49
C LEU A 85 -2.20 36.42 -13.92
N ILE A 86 -2.11 36.39 -12.59
CA ILE A 86 -0.84 36.42 -11.88
C ILE A 86 -0.51 35.00 -11.46
N VAL A 87 0.64 34.50 -11.93
CA VAL A 87 1.17 33.18 -11.57
C VAL A 87 2.41 33.40 -10.69
N GLY A 88 2.39 32.90 -9.46
CA GLY A 88 3.51 33.08 -8.53
C GLY A 88 3.37 32.34 -7.21
N ASP A 89 4.44 32.38 -6.42
CA ASP A 89 4.46 31.88 -5.05
C ASP A 89 3.81 32.88 -4.11
N ALA A 90 2.95 32.38 -3.23
CA ALA A 90 2.14 33.19 -2.33
C ALA A 90 3.01 33.88 -1.26
N LYS A 91 3.43 35.12 -1.48
CA LYS A 91 3.79 36.09 -0.43
C LYS A 91 3.30 37.51 -0.76
N PRO A 92 3.00 38.33 0.27
CA PRO A 92 1.76 39.09 0.32
C PRO A 92 1.89 40.54 -0.14
N LEU A 93 0.89 41.03 -0.85
CA LEU A 93 0.60 42.46 -0.99
C LEU A 93 0.06 42.95 0.36
N VAL A 94 0.92 43.62 1.12
CA VAL A 94 0.59 44.35 2.35
C VAL A 94 0.17 45.76 1.96
N ASP A 95 -1.09 46.14 2.17
CA ASP A 95 -1.40 47.54 2.44
C ASP A 95 -2.70 47.78 3.24
N SER A 96 -2.53 48.33 4.44
CA SER A 96 -3.28 49.43 5.05
C SER A 96 -4.79 49.61 4.77
N LYS A 97 -5.65 48.66 5.19
CA LYS A 97 -7.07 48.91 5.57
C LYS A 97 -7.67 47.72 6.34
N ARG A 98 -7.22 47.54 7.59
CA ARG A 98 -7.53 46.39 8.47
C ARG A 98 -8.89 46.46 9.17
N ASP A 99 -9.98 46.68 8.43
CA ASP A 99 -11.34 46.53 8.98
C ASP A 99 -12.13 45.45 8.20
N SER A 100 -11.93 45.40 6.89
CA SER A 100 -12.41 44.30 6.04
C SER A 100 -11.70 42.99 6.34
N ASP A 101 -10.41 43.02 6.67
CA ASP A 101 -9.64 41.80 6.97
C ASP A 101 -10.02 41.21 8.33
N VAL A 102 -10.28 42.04 9.34
CA VAL A 102 -10.74 41.56 10.65
C VAL A 102 -12.14 40.96 10.51
N SER A 103 -13.01 41.59 9.73
CA SER A 103 -14.34 41.08 9.40
C SER A 103 -14.27 39.77 8.60
N PHE A 104 -13.38 39.70 7.60
CA PHE A 104 -13.15 38.51 6.81
C PHE A 104 -12.55 37.37 7.64
N LEU A 105 -11.57 37.64 8.49
CA LEU A 105 -10.97 36.69 9.42
C LEU A 105 -12.01 36.20 10.44
N THR A 106 -12.90 37.07 10.91
CA THR A 106 -13.98 36.71 11.84
C THR A 106 -15.01 35.80 11.15
N LEU A 107 -15.41 36.14 9.92
CA LEU A 107 -16.30 35.29 9.11
C LEU A 107 -15.65 33.94 8.80
N LYS A 108 -14.36 33.92 8.44
CA LYS A 108 -13.58 32.70 8.24
C LYS A 108 -13.48 31.86 9.50
N THR A 109 -13.29 32.50 10.66
CA THR A 109 -13.23 31.83 11.96
C THR A 109 -14.57 31.19 12.30
N ASN A 110 -15.68 31.89 12.07
CA ASN A 110 -17.02 31.32 12.26
C ASN A 110 -17.32 30.18 11.28
N GLU A 111 -16.90 30.31 10.01
CA GLU A 111 -17.00 29.23 9.02
C GLU A 111 -16.21 27.98 9.46
N LEU A 112 -14.98 28.19 9.97
CA LEU A 112 -14.12 27.14 10.51
C LEU A 112 -14.75 26.48 11.75
N ILE A 113 -15.33 27.26 12.66
CA ILE A 113 -16.04 26.73 13.84
C ILE A 113 -17.23 25.87 13.41
N MET A 114 -18.02 26.30 12.41
CA MET A 114 -19.12 25.48 11.89
C MET A 114 -18.61 24.18 11.26
N LYS A 115 -17.55 24.24 10.44
CA LYS A 115 -16.94 23.05 9.84
C LYS A 115 -16.38 22.10 10.91
N LEU A 116 -15.73 22.64 11.94
CA LEU A 116 -15.18 21.86 13.03
C LEU A 116 -16.29 21.19 13.86
N ASN A 117 -17.40 21.89 14.10
CA ASN A 117 -18.58 21.31 14.73
C ASN A 117 -19.21 20.20 13.88
N ASN A 118 -19.25 20.38 12.56
CA ASN A 118 -19.75 19.34 11.65
C ASN A 118 -18.84 18.10 11.66
N ILE A 119 -17.53 18.29 11.56
CA ILE A 119 -16.54 17.21 11.67
C ILE A 119 -16.67 16.51 13.03
N LYS A 120 -16.83 17.26 14.12
CA LYS A 120 -17.01 16.68 15.46
C LYS A 120 -18.29 15.84 15.54
N ARG A 121 -19.38 16.29 14.93
CA ARG A 121 -20.64 15.54 14.84
C ARG A 121 -20.48 14.26 14.01
N GLU A 122 -19.83 14.35 12.85
CA GLU A 122 -19.52 13.20 12.00
C GLU A 122 -18.59 12.20 12.70
N GLN A 123 -17.55 12.67 13.38
CA GLN A 123 -16.66 11.82 14.17
C GLN A 123 -17.38 11.14 15.33
N SER A 124 -18.30 11.83 16.02
CA SER A 124 -19.15 11.21 17.05
C SER A 124 -20.05 10.11 16.46
N LEU A 125 -20.61 10.35 15.28
CA LEU A 125 -21.44 9.37 14.58
C LEU A 125 -20.61 8.17 14.08
N LEU A 126 -19.39 8.43 13.60
CA LEU A 126 -18.42 7.40 13.24
C LEU A 126 -17.95 6.59 14.45
N ARG A 127 -17.77 7.20 15.63
CA ARG A 127 -17.45 6.48 16.88
C ARG A 127 -18.58 5.55 17.32
N LEU A 128 -19.84 5.99 17.19
CA LEU A 128 -20.99 5.11 17.46
C LEU A 128 -21.05 3.94 16.48
N LYS A 129 -20.82 4.20 15.19
CA LYS A 129 -20.75 3.15 14.16
C LYS A 129 -19.54 2.24 14.34
N GLU A 130 -18.39 2.77 14.74
CA GLU A 130 -17.17 2.03 15.05
C GLU A 130 -17.38 1.13 16.27
N ALA A 131 -18.09 1.59 17.31
CA ALA A 131 -18.45 0.73 18.44
C ALA A 131 -19.30 -0.46 17.98
N THR A 132 -20.35 -0.23 17.17
CA THR A 132 -21.17 -1.33 16.63
C THR A 132 -20.39 -2.24 15.68
N PHE A 133 -19.51 -1.66 14.85
CA PHE A 133 -18.61 -2.42 13.97
C PHE A 133 -17.58 -3.21 14.77
N ARG A 134 -17.04 -2.66 15.86
CA ARG A 134 -16.13 -3.31 16.77
C ARG A 134 -16.82 -4.48 17.46
N ASP A 135 -18.03 -4.30 17.96
CA ASP A 135 -18.82 -5.39 18.57
C ASP A 135 -19.13 -6.49 17.54
N THR A 136 -19.44 -6.11 16.30
CA THR A 136 -19.68 -7.05 15.19
C THR A 136 -18.39 -7.75 14.75
N SER A 137 -17.29 -7.01 14.67
CA SER A 137 -15.95 -7.50 14.32
C SER A 137 -15.41 -8.41 15.41
N GLU A 138 -15.63 -8.09 16.69
CA GLU A 138 -15.30 -8.93 17.84
C GLU A 138 -16.18 -10.19 17.86
N SER A 139 -17.47 -10.09 17.52
CA SER A 139 -18.34 -11.26 17.35
C SER A 139 -17.87 -12.17 16.20
N VAL A 140 -17.51 -11.58 15.06
CA VAL A 140 -16.98 -12.31 13.89
C VAL A 140 -15.60 -12.88 14.20
N ASN A 141 -14.67 -12.12 14.80
CA ASN A 141 -13.31 -12.52 15.24
C ASN A 141 -13.35 -13.57 16.35
N SER A 142 -14.35 -13.51 17.23
CA SER A 142 -14.62 -14.61 18.15
C SER A 142 -14.92 -15.91 17.39
N SER A 143 -15.32 -15.85 16.13
CA SER A 143 -15.60 -17.07 15.36
C SER A 143 -14.43 -17.59 14.50
N THR A 144 -13.30 -16.88 14.30
CA THR A 144 -12.64 -16.97 12.96
C THR A 144 -11.19 -17.42 12.81
N THR A 145 -10.43 -17.90 13.80
CA THR A 145 -9.18 -18.64 13.45
C THR A 145 -9.07 -19.97 14.17
N LYS A 146 -9.19 -20.00 15.50
CA LYS A 146 -9.09 -21.26 16.27
C LYS A 146 -10.25 -22.22 16.03
N CYS A 147 -11.46 -21.73 15.77
CA CYS A 147 -12.58 -22.62 15.46
C CYS A 147 -12.46 -23.21 14.03
N ILE A 148 -11.61 -22.64 13.17
CA ILE A 148 -11.37 -23.07 11.78
C ILE A 148 -10.10 -23.94 11.71
N HIS A 149 -8.97 -23.40 12.18
CA HIS A 149 -7.66 -24.04 12.34
C HIS A 149 -7.25 -24.13 13.83
N PRO A 150 -7.73 -25.16 14.55
CA PRO A 150 -7.50 -25.28 16.00
C PRO A 150 -6.06 -25.58 16.39
N LYS A 151 -5.26 -26.12 15.45
CA LYS A 151 -3.82 -26.33 15.64
C LYS A 151 -3.09 -25.42 14.63
N PRO A 152 -2.20 -24.53 15.09
CA PRO A 152 -1.38 -23.75 14.18
C PRO A 152 -0.51 -24.71 13.35
N THR A 153 -0.33 -24.38 12.07
CA THR A 153 0.61 -25.09 11.19
C THR A 153 2.00 -24.95 11.80
N LYS A 154 2.80 -26.02 11.75
CA LYS A 154 4.16 -25.95 12.31
C LYS A 154 4.98 -24.88 11.57
N PRO A 155 5.85 -24.12 12.25
CA PRO A 155 6.62 -23.01 11.65
C PRO A 155 7.48 -23.45 10.47
N GLU A 156 8.03 -24.66 10.54
CA GLU A 156 8.81 -25.32 9.47
C GLU A 156 8.04 -25.48 8.15
N ASN A 157 6.71 -25.39 8.17
CA ASN A 157 5.83 -25.50 7.00
C ASN A 157 5.21 -24.16 6.58
N ILE A 158 5.62 -23.05 7.18
CA ILE A 158 5.11 -21.71 6.88
C ILE A 158 6.19 -20.95 6.12
N ALA A 159 6.10 -20.95 4.80
CA ALA A 159 6.89 -20.04 3.98
C ALA A 159 6.33 -18.61 4.13
N THR A 160 7.22 -17.60 4.13
CA THR A 160 6.76 -16.21 4.16
C THR A 160 6.27 -15.79 2.78
N CYS A 161 5.44 -14.74 2.70
CA CYS A 161 5.05 -14.15 1.41
C CYS A 161 6.25 -13.70 0.56
N SER A 162 7.39 -13.44 1.22
CA SER A 162 8.66 -13.11 0.57
C SER A 162 9.36 -14.34 -0.03
N ASP A 163 9.08 -15.53 0.50
CA ASP A 163 9.68 -16.80 0.07
C ASP A 163 8.84 -17.44 -1.04
N ASP A 164 7.51 -17.43 -0.91
CA ASP A 164 6.57 -18.00 -1.90
C ASP A 164 6.18 -17.04 -3.03
N GLY A 165 6.45 -15.74 -2.84
CA GLY A 165 5.99 -14.68 -3.74
C GLY A 165 4.49 -14.41 -3.63
N VAL A 166 4.05 -13.31 -4.23
CA VAL A 166 2.64 -12.87 -4.21
C VAL A 166 2.16 -12.56 -5.61
N ILE A 167 1.10 -13.23 -6.04
CA ILE A 167 0.43 -12.91 -7.31
C ILE A 167 -0.55 -11.77 -7.07
N GLY A 168 -0.15 -10.54 -7.42
CA GLY A 168 -0.93 -9.31 -7.20
C GLY A 168 -2.40 -9.40 -7.63
N PRO A 169 -2.73 -9.90 -8.84
CA PRO A 169 -4.11 -10.08 -9.27
C PRO A 169 -4.96 -10.97 -8.35
N CYS A 170 -4.39 -12.02 -7.76
CA CYS A 170 -5.10 -12.89 -6.80
C CYS A 170 -5.47 -12.11 -5.53
N VAL A 171 -4.55 -11.30 -5.00
CA VAL A 171 -4.79 -10.48 -3.81
C VAL A 171 -5.81 -9.38 -4.11
N GLY A 172 -5.72 -8.74 -5.28
CA GLY A 172 -6.67 -7.72 -5.73
C GLY A 172 -8.10 -8.26 -5.88
N LEU A 173 -8.26 -9.47 -6.42
CA LEU A 173 -9.56 -10.14 -6.53
C LEU A 173 -10.16 -10.40 -5.13
N VAL A 174 -9.39 -11.00 -4.22
CA VAL A 174 -9.85 -11.28 -2.86
C VAL A 174 -10.20 -9.99 -2.13
N GLY A 175 -9.39 -8.94 -2.27
CA GLY A 175 -9.66 -7.62 -1.70
C GLY A 175 -10.98 -7.01 -2.20
N THR A 176 -11.24 -7.12 -3.50
CA THR A 176 -12.50 -6.64 -4.11
C THR A 176 -13.72 -7.40 -3.56
N LEU A 177 -13.60 -8.72 -3.42
CA LEU A 177 -14.64 -9.56 -2.82
C LEU A 177 -14.90 -9.16 -1.35
N MET A 178 -13.85 -8.88 -0.58
CA MET A 178 -13.96 -8.38 0.79
C MET A 178 -14.64 -7.00 0.86
N SER A 179 -14.34 -6.10 -0.08
CA SER A 179 -14.98 -4.78 -0.15
C SER A 179 -16.50 -4.90 -0.38
N ILE A 180 -16.93 -5.82 -1.26
CA ILE A 180 -18.35 -6.07 -1.52
C ILE A 180 -19.07 -6.59 -0.27
N GLU A 181 -18.50 -7.55 0.45
CA GLU A 181 -19.09 -8.06 1.70
C GLU A 181 -19.16 -6.96 2.77
N THR A 182 -18.16 -6.09 2.83
CA THR A 182 -18.16 -4.93 3.73
C THR A 182 -19.32 -3.99 3.41
N ILE A 183 -19.55 -3.68 2.12
CA ILE A 183 -20.69 -2.87 1.68
C ILE A 183 -22.00 -3.52 2.12
N LYS A 184 -22.18 -4.82 1.90
CA LYS A 184 -23.39 -5.56 2.30
C LYS A 184 -23.64 -5.47 3.81
N ILE A 185 -22.60 -5.57 4.62
CA ILE A 185 -22.71 -5.41 6.09
C ILE A 185 -23.13 -3.97 6.43
N LEU A 186 -22.46 -2.96 5.87
CA LEU A 186 -22.73 -1.55 6.15
C LEU A 186 -24.13 -1.11 5.72
N THR A 187 -24.64 -1.65 4.61
CA THR A 187 -26.00 -1.38 4.12
C THR A 187 -27.06 -2.22 4.83
N LYS A 188 -26.69 -3.01 5.85
CA LYS A 188 -27.58 -3.93 6.58
C LYS A 188 -28.32 -4.92 5.67
N TYR A 189 -27.67 -5.34 4.59
CA TYR A 189 -28.22 -6.34 3.66
C TYR A 189 -28.48 -7.68 4.37
N TYR A 190 -27.61 -8.04 5.31
CA TYR A 190 -27.79 -9.19 6.19
C TYR A 190 -28.57 -8.78 7.44
N ASN A 191 -29.64 -9.51 7.75
CA ASN A 191 -30.49 -9.27 8.91
C ASN A 191 -31.11 -10.58 9.43
N THR A 192 -31.61 -10.57 10.67
CA THR A 192 -32.10 -11.80 11.34
C THR A 192 -33.45 -12.30 10.82
N GLU A 193 -34.22 -11.45 10.15
CA GLU A 193 -35.63 -11.74 9.81
C GLU A 193 -35.81 -12.25 8.37
N THR A 194 -35.13 -11.64 7.41
CA THR A 194 -35.32 -11.88 5.97
C THR A 194 -34.09 -12.47 5.29
N ASN A 195 -32.88 -12.14 5.77
CA ASN A 195 -31.64 -12.56 5.12
C ASN A 195 -30.52 -12.82 6.14
N PRO A 196 -30.60 -13.93 6.90
CA PRO A 196 -29.60 -14.25 7.92
C PRO A 196 -28.25 -14.54 7.27
N TYR A 197 -27.20 -13.92 7.79
CA TYR A 197 -25.83 -14.15 7.32
C TYR A 197 -25.43 -15.61 7.52
N LYS A 198 -24.90 -16.22 6.46
CA LYS A 198 -24.38 -17.60 6.48
C LYS A 198 -22.87 -17.53 6.20
N PRO A 199 -22.02 -17.83 7.19
CA PRO A 199 -20.58 -17.74 7.00
C PRO A 199 -20.11 -18.78 5.98
N VAL A 200 -19.30 -18.33 5.03
CA VAL A 200 -18.64 -19.17 4.03
C VAL A 200 -17.16 -18.83 3.97
N MET A 201 -16.33 -19.83 3.72
CA MET A 201 -14.92 -19.67 3.39
C MET A 201 -14.78 -19.74 1.87
N LEU A 202 -14.30 -18.66 1.29
CA LEU A 202 -14.06 -18.55 -0.14
C LEU A 202 -12.57 -18.73 -0.41
N VAL A 203 -12.23 -19.63 -1.33
CA VAL A 203 -10.86 -19.94 -1.72
C VAL A 203 -10.74 -19.73 -3.22
N TYR A 204 -9.84 -18.83 -3.62
CA TYR A 204 -9.50 -18.60 -5.02
C TYR A 204 -8.23 -19.37 -5.38
N SER A 205 -8.28 -20.14 -6.47
CA SER A 205 -7.12 -20.81 -7.05
C SER A 205 -6.91 -20.27 -8.47
N GLY A 206 -5.84 -19.48 -8.64
CA GLY A 206 -5.53 -18.82 -9.91
C GLY A 206 -4.85 -19.72 -10.95
N TYR A 207 -4.36 -20.88 -10.55
CA TYR A 207 -3.62 -21.79 -11.43
C TYR A 207 -3.87 -23.26 -11.02
N MET A 208 -5.00 -23.85 -11.44
CA MET A 208 -5.14 -25.31 -11.42
C MET A 208 -4.65 -25.87 -12.75
N ALA A 209 -3.68 -26.78 -12.68
CA ALA A 209 -2.91 -27.28 -13.82
C ALA A 209 -3.74 -27.77 -15.02
N ASN A 210 -5.01 -28.16 -14.84
CA ASN A 210 -5.87 -28.69 -15.91
C ASN A 210 -7.30 -28.08 -15.98
N ASP A 211 -7.76 -27.31 -14.99
CA ASP A 211 -9.17 -26.87 -14.87
C ASP A 211 -9.36 -25.34 -14.92
N GLY A 212 -8.28 -24.59 -15.14
CA GLY A 212 -8.31 -23.13 -15.19
C GLY A 212 -8.41 -22.47 -13.81
N GLN A 213 -8.94 -21.25 -13.77
CA GLN A 213 -9.15 -20.48 -12.53
C GLN A 213 -10.43 -20.95 -11.82
N MET A 214 -10.36 -21.15 -10.51
CA MET A 214 -11.51 -21.61 -9.73
C MET A 214 -11.76 -20.75 -8.49
N LEU A 215 -13.05 -20.49 -8.23
CA LEU A 215 -13.55 -19.88 -7.00
C LEU A 215 -14.35 -20.93 -6.23
N LYS A 216 -13.79 -21.46 -5.15
CA LYS A 216 -14.41 -22.51 -4.33
C LYS A 216 -15.02 -21.90 -3.07
N THR A 217 -16.26 -22.26 -2.77
CA THR A 217 -16.99 -21.78 -1.60
C THR A 217 -17.28 -22.94 -0.67
N PHE A 218 -16.78 -22.88 0.55
CA PHE A 218 -16.99 -23.87 1.60
C PHE A 218 -17.91 -23.32 2.67
N LYS A 219 -18.98 -24.05 3.00
CA LYS A 219 -19.87 -23.67 4.11
C LYS A 219 -19.09 -23.77 5.43
N MET A 220 -19.14 -22.71 6.23
CA MET A 220 -18.48 -22.72 7.52
C MET A 220 -19.34 -23.43 8.56
N ARG A 221 -18.69 -24.22 9.42
CA ARG A 221 -19.33 -24.76 10.62
C ARG A 221 -19.63 -23.64 11.63
N GLY A 222 -20.66 -23.84 12.44
CA GLY A 222 -20.96 -22.95 13.56
C GLY A 222 -19.86 -22.95 14.63
N LYS A 223 -20.01 -22.07 15.63
CA LYS A 223 -19.10 -21.94 16.76
C LYS A 223 -18.95 -23.29 17.49
N LYS A 224 -17.71 -23.71 17.75
CA LYS A 224 -17.44 -24.91 18.55
C LYS A 224 -17.69 -24.62 20.05
N PRO A 225 -18.35 -25.51 20.81
CA PRO A 225 -18.63 -25.31 22.24
C PRO A 225 -17.36 -25.09 23.09
N ASP A 226 -16.29 -25.83 22.80
CA ASP A 226 -15.00 -25.75 23.51
C ASP A 226 -14.03 -24.72 22.92
N CYS A 227 -14.49 -23.86 22.01
CA CYS A 227 -13.62 -22.87 21.40
C CYS A 227 -13.35 -21.73 22.42
N LEU A 228 -12.08 -21.31 22.54
CA LEU A 228 -11.61 -20.25 23.47
C LEU A 228 -12.29 -18.88 23.25
N CYS A 229 -13.05 -18.74 22.18
CA CYS A 229 -13.70 -17.51 21.82
C CYS A 229 -14.89 -17.14 22.73
N GLY A 230 -14.74 -16.02 23.41
CA GLY A 230 -15.62 -15.57 24.49
C GLY A 230 -15.07 -15.88 25.90
N LYS A 231 -13.93 -16.57 26.03
CA LYS A 231 -13.22 -16.82 27.29
C LYS A 231 -11.85 -16.13 27.37
N LEU A 232 -11.50 -15.32 26.36
CA LEU A 232 -10.22 -14.63 26.28
C LEU A 232 -10.27 -13.39 27.19
N SER A 233 -9.44 -13.36 28.24
CA SER A 233 -9.23 -12.16 29.05
C SER A 233 -8.15 -11.27 28.44
N LYS A 234 -8.14 -9.98 28.81
CA LYS A 234 -7.11 -9.03 28.40
C LYS A 234 -5.70 -9.51 28.78
N GLU A 235 -5.53 -10.04 29.99
CA GLU A 235 -4.27 -10.67 30.44
C GLU A 235 -3.86 -11.87 29.58
N MET A 236 -4.80 -12.70 29.13
CA MET A 236 -4.48 -13.81 28.22
C MET A 236 -3.98 -13.31 26.87
N ILE A 237 -4.50 -12.19 26.36
CA ILE A 237 -4.09 -11.63 25.06
C ILE A 237 -2.72 -10.95 25.18
N GLU A 238 -2.50 -10.17 26.23
CA GLU A 238 -1.25 -9.45 26.46
C GLU A 238 -0.06 -10.38 26.76
N ASN A 239 -0.32 -11.56 27.35
CA ASN A 239 0.71 -12.57 27.61
C ASN A 239 0.89 -13.60 26.48
N ILE A 240 0.13 -13.52 25.38
CA ILE A 240 0.37 -14.39 24.22
C ILE A 240 1.58 -13.84 23.46
N ASN A 241 2.72 -14.49 23.67
CA ASN A 241 3.89 -14.32 22.82
C ASN A 241 3.57 -14.91 21.44
N TYR A 242 3.09 -14.04 20.53
CA TYR A 242 2.70 -14.40 19.16
C TYR A 242 3.78 -15.22 18.45
N SER A 243 5.05 -14.91 18.71
CA SER A 243 6.22 -15.62 18.21
C SER A 243 6.39 -17.04 18.74
N GLN A 244 6.01 -17.30 19.98
CA GLN A 244 6.07 -18.63 20.61
C GLN A 244 4.81 -19.45 20.26
N PHE A 245 3.69 -18.77 19.99
CA PHE A 245 2.37 -19.37 19.79
C PHE A 245 2.08 -19.74 18.33
N CYS A 246 2.41 -18.86 17.37
CA CYS A 246 2.38 -19.17 15.94
C CYS A 246 3.67 -19.88 15.49
N GLY A 247 4.69 -19.85 16.37
CA GLY A 247 6.04 -20.31 16.15
C GLY A 247 6.75 -19.48 15.07
N LYS A 248 7.82 -18.78 15.48
CA LYS A 248 8.77 -18.21 14.53
C LYS A 248 9.59 -19.35 13.93
N ILE A 249 9.89 -19.24 12.64
CA ILE A 249 11.14 -19.81 12.15
C ILE A 249 12.21 -18.98 12.86
N ASP A 250 12.80 -19.56 13.90
CA ASP A 250 13.99 -18.98 14.49
C ASP A 250 15.09 -19.16 13.46
N TYR A 251 15.58 -18.04 12.94
CA TYR A 251 16.72 -18.04 12.03
C TYR A 251 18.02 -17.83 12.81
N ASP A 252 17.97 -17.50 14.09
CA ASP A 252 19.15 -17.36 14.95
C ASP A 252 19.62 -18.73 15.46
N VAL A 253 19.87 -19.62 14.50
CA VAL A 253 20.19 -21.02 14.76
C VAL A 253 21.68 -21.30 14.78
N LEU A 254 22.50 -20.27 14.60
CA LEU A 254 23.95 -20.36 14.47
C LEU A 254 24.65 -19.51 15.52
N ASN A 255 25.72 -20.06 16.08
CA ASN A 255 26.67 -19.29 16.86
C ASN A 255 27.41 -18.28 15.97
N ASP A 256 27.80 -17.14 16.54
CA ASP A 256 28.51 -16.08 15.82
C ASP A 256 29.82 -16.53 15.13
N LYS A 257 30.44 -17.62 15.60
CA LYS A 257 31.64 -18.23 15.00
C LYS A 257 31.42 -18.73 13.57
N HIS A 258 30.20 -19.14 13.24
CA HIS A 258 29.84 -19.62 11.90
C HIS A 258 29.20 -18.53 11.04
N ARG A 259 29.41 -17.24 11.39
CA ARG A 259 28.79 -16.12 10.69
C ARG A 259 29.85 -15.08 10.33
N ILE A 260 30.12 -14.94 9.04
CA ILE A 260 31.18 -14.06 8.52
C ILE A 260 30.58 -12.89 7.73
N ASN A 261 31.29 -11.77 7.71
CA ASN A 261 31.00 -10.68 6.77
C ASN A 261 31.76 -10.89 5.47
N PHE A 262 31.29 -10.29 4.37
CA PHE A 262 31.94 -10.42 3.07
C PHE A 262 33.41 -9.96 3.07
N ALA A 263 33.73 -8.92 3.84
CA ALA A 263 35.11 -8.43 4.00
C ALA A 263 36.06 -9.46 4.63
N ASN A 264 35.53 -10.47 5.34
CA ASN A 264 36.32 -11.54 5.96
C ASN A 264 36.42 -12.79 5.08
N LEU A 265 35.83 -12.79 3.88
CA LEU A 265 35.90 -13.93 2.97
C LEU A 265 37.34 -14.23 2.53
N SER A 266 38.18 -13.20 2.40
CA SER A 266 39.60 -13.33 2.04
C SER A 266 40.46 -14.01 3.10
N ALA A 267 39.96 -14.16 4.33
CA ALA A 267 40.65 -14.91 5.38
C ALA A 267 40.49 -16.44 5.23
N LEU A 268 39.58 -16.89 4.35
CA LEU A 268 39.37 -18.30 4.05
C LEU A 268 40.19 -18.68 2.81
N GLU A 269 40.84 -19.84 2.88
CA GLU A 269 41.62 -20.36 1.76
C GLU A 269 40.69 -21.05 0.75
N ASN A 270 40.56 -20.45 -0.45
CA ASN A 270 39.78 -20.96 -1.57
C ASN A 270 38.35 -21.46 -1.22
N PRO A 271 37.51 -20.65 -0.54
CA PRO A 271 36.18 -21.08 -0.14
C PRO A 271 35.27 -21.37 -1.33
N VAL A 272 34.28 -22.24 -1.10
CA VAL A 272 33.15 -22.46 -2.02
C VAL A 272 31.92 -21.75 -1.48
N ILE A 273 31.44 -20.77 -2.23
CA ILE A 273 30.18 -20.07 -1.95
C ILE A 273 29.03 -20.93 -2.48
N VAL A 274 28.13 -21.31 -1.59
CA VAL A 274 26.88 -22.02 -1.93
C VAL A 274 25.74 -21.01 -1.88
N ASP A 275 25.29 -20.57 -3.05
CA ASP A 275 24.10 -19.75 -3.17
C ASP A 275 22.86 -20.64 -3.03
N VAL A 276 22.13 -20.46 -1.94
CA VAL A 276 20.97 -21.29 -1.61
C VAL A 276 19.63 -20.70 -2.09
N ARG A 277 19.67 -19.63 -2.89
CA ARG A 277 18.46 -19.06 -3.53
C ARG A 277 17.92 -19.98 -4.64
N PRO A 278 16.65 -19.81 -5.02
CA PRO A 278 16.08 -20.46 -6.20
C PRO A 278 16.93 -20.22 -7.46
N LYS A 279 16.92 -21.21 -8.38
CA LYS A 279 17.74 -21.20 -9.61
C LYS A 279 17.47 -19.97 -10.46
N GLU A 280 16.23 -19.50 -10.46
CA GLU A 280 15.76 -18.34 -11.21
C GLU A 280 16.42 -17.05 -10.68
N GLN A 281 16.48 -16.87 -9.36
CA GLN A 281 17.15 -15.71 -8.76
C GLN A 281 18.67 -15.74 -9.03
N PHE A 282 19.27 -16.94 -8.95
CA PHE A 282 20.68 -17.13 -9.26
C PHE A 282 21.00 -16.83 -10.74
N ALA A 283 20.13 -17.24 -11.67
CA ALA A 283 20.30 -17.00 -13.10
C ALA A 283 20.23 -15.51 -13.47
N ILE A 284 19.42 -14.72 -12.74
CA ILE A 284 19.30 -13.28 -12.97
C ILE A 284 20.54 -12.53 -12.46
N SER A 285 21.00 -12.86 -11.25
CA SER A 285 22.13 -12.17 -10.61
C SER A 285 22.81 -13.09 -9.61
N ASN A 286 24.11 -13.33 -9.79
CA ASN A 286 24.93 -14.17 -8.94
C ASN A 286 26.33 -13.59 -8.74
N LEU A 287 26.97 -14.00 -7.66
CA LEU A 287 28.41 -13.85 -7.52
C LEU A 287 29.06 -14.74 -8.59
N ARG A 288 29.97 -14.18 -9.38
CA ARG A 288 30.74 -14.94 -10.37
C ARG A 288 31.97 -15.54 -9.70
N ASP A 289 32.40 -16.69 -10.20
CA ASP A 289 33.68 -17.29 -9.83
C ASP A 289 34.81 -16.25 -9.90
N GLN A 290 35.67 -16.27 -8.88
CA GLN A 290 36.87 -15.45 -8.80
C GLN A 290 38.08 -16.37 -8.59
N GLU A 291 39.29 -15.84 -8.71
CA GLU A 291 40.50 -16.63 -8.43
C GLU A 291 40.52 -17.19 -7.00
N ASN A 292 39.93 -16.45 -6.05
CA ASN A 292 39.97 -16.76 -4.62
C ASN A 292 38.72 -17.48 -4.09
N PHE A 293 37.67 -17.68 -4.89
CA PHE A 293 36.50 -18.48 -4.48
C PHE A 293 35.69 -18.97 -5.68
N LYS A 294 35.01 -20.10 -5.49
CA LYS A 294 34.07 -20.64 -6.48
C LYS A 294 32.63 -20.48 -6.00
N VAL A 295 31.69 -20.40 -6.92
CA VAL A 295 30.26 -20.22 -6.62
C VAL A 295 29.46 -21.34 -7.25
N ILE A 296 28.64 -21.99 -6.43
CA ILE A 296 27.67 -23.00 -6.88
C ILE A 296 26.28 -22.64 -6.38
N ASN A 297 25.25 -22.99 -7.16
CA ASN A 297 23.86 -22.80 -6.74
C ASN A 297 23.24 -24.13 -6.34
N ILE A 298 22.84 -24.23 -5.07
CA ILE A 298 22.07 -25.36 -4.54
C ILE A 298 20.92 -24.78 -3.72
N PRO A 299 19.72 -24.62 -4.32
CA PRO A 299 18.58 -24.03 -3.61
C PRO A 299 18.29 -24.74 -2.29
N TYR A 300 17.99 -23.98 -1.22
CA TYR A 300 17.79 -24.51 0.13
C TYR A 300 16.81 -25.69 0.17
N THR A 301 15.68 -25.57 -0.55
CA THR A 301 14.64 -26.61 -0.64
C THR A 301 15.13 -27.91 -1.25
N SER A 302 16.15 -27.85 -2.11
CA SER A 302 16.82 -29.02 -2.69
C SER A 302 17.91 -29.53 -1.75
N LEU A 303 18.72 -28.61 -1.20
CA LEU A 303 19.84 -28.90 -0.30
C LEU A 303 19.43 -29.82 0.86
N ILE A 304 18.34 -29.49 1.56
CA ILE A 304 17.88 -30.25 2.74
C ILE A 304 17.33 -31.65 2.40
N ARG A 305 17.07 -31.92 1.12
CA ARG A 305 16.55 -33.21 0.64
C ARG A 305 17.65 -34.12 0.09
N LEU A 306 18.87 -33.62 -0.04
CA LEU A 306 20.01 -34.41 -0.49
C LEU A 306 20.41 -35.41 0.59
N ASP A 307 20.84 -36.59 0.16
CA ASP A 307 21.47 -37.56 1.04
C ASP A 307 22.96 -37.24 1.25
N ASP A 308 23.58 -37.88 2.25
CA ASP A 308 24.96 -37.59 2.64
C ASP A 308 25.96 -37.87 1.51
N LYS A 309 25.63 -38.84 0.63
CA LYS A 309 26.46 -39.17 -0.53
C LYS A 309 26.41 -38.08 -1.58
N SER A 310 25.22 -37.60 -1.95
CA SER A 310 25.08 -36.51 -2.93
C SER A 310 25.72 -35.22 -2.41
N LEU A 311 25.62 -34.94 -1.12
CA LEU A 311 26.29 -33.78 -0.51
C LEU A 311 27.81 -33.88 -0.64
N GLN A 312 28.41 -35.05 -0.42
CA GLN A 312 29.86 -35.25 -0.55
C GLN A 312 30.35 -35.21 -2.00
N GLU A 313 29.50 -35.54 -2.97
CA GLU A 313 29.83 -35.41 -4.39
C GLU A 313 29.76 -33.94 -4.87
N LEU A 314 28.86 -33.15 -4.30
CA LEU A 314 28.62 -31.75 -4.71
C LEU A 314 29.45 -30.72 -3.94
N LEU A 315 29.78 -31.00 -2.68
CA LEU A 315 30.44 -30.05 -1.78
C LEU A 315 31.83 -30.56 -1.36
N PRO A 316 32.85 -29.70 -1.35
CA PRO A 316 34.17 -30.08 -0.88
C PRO A 316 34.14 -30.32 0.65
N LYS A 317 34.84 -31.37 1.11
CA LYS A 317 35.08 -31.58 2.55
C LYS A 317 36.28 -30.80 3.06
N ASP A 318 37.28 -30.60 2.20
CA ASP A 318 38.57 -30.04 2.59
C ASP A 318 38.66 -28.52 2.38
N SER A 319 37.57 -27.87 2.00
CA SER A 319 37.52 -26.42 1.77
C SER A 319 36.35 -25.80 2.52
N PRO A 320 36.54 -24.61 3.10
CA PRO A 320 35.48 -23.92 3.81
C PRO A 320 34.34 -23.54 2.85
N ILE A 321 33.11 -23.75 3.31
CA ILE A 321 31.89 -23.45 2.56
C ILE A 321 31.25 -22.19 3.12
N VAL A 322 30.77 -21.31 2.24
CA VAL A 322 30.05 -20.10 2.65
C VAL A 322 28.65 -20.12 2.04
N ALA A 323 27.64 -20.39 2.86
CA ALA A 323 26.26 -20.33 2.40
C ALA A 323 25.79 -18.87 2.31
N VAL A 324 25.14 -18.53 1.20
CA VAL A 324 24.59 -17.19 0.96
C VAL A 324 23.17 -17.27 0.42
N CYS A 325 22.31 -16.37 0.88
CA CYS A 325 20.99 -16.16 0.31
C CYS A 325 20.71 -14.66 0.14
N LYS A 326 19.45 -14.26 -0.08
CA LYS A 326 19.09 -12.85 -0.30
C LYS A 326 19.37 -11.97 0.92
N MET A 327 18.85 -12.35 2.09
CA MET A 327 18.90 -11.54 3.33
C MET A 327 19.62 -12.22 4.50
N GLY A 328 20.18 -13.42 4.30
CA GLY A 328 20.82 -14.18 5.35
C GLY A 328 19.89 -15.12 6.14
N ASN A 329 18.63 -15.33 5.73
CA ASN A 329 17.69 -16.22 6.44
C ASN A 329 17.92 -17.69 6.10
N ASP A 330 17.74 -18.07 4.84
CA ASP A 330 17.89 -19.46 4.39
C ASP A 330 19.34 -19.95 4.47
N SER A 331 20.31 -19.07 4.31
CA SER A 331 21.73 -19.40 4.47
C SER A 331 22.04 -19.82 5.90
N ARG A 332 21.43 -19.20 6.93
CA ARG A 332 21.59 -19.64 8.32
C ARG A 332 21.05 -21.04 8.56
N LEU A 333 19.88 -21.35 7.99
CA LEU A 333 19.29 -22.70 8.05
C LEU A 333 20.16 -23.73 7.30
N SER A 334 20.65 -23.36 6.13
CA SER A 334 21.53 -24.19 5.29
C SER A 334 22.84 -24.51 5.99
N THR A 335 23.50 -23.50 6.58
CA THR A 335 24.74 -23.66 7.34
C THR A 335 24.52 -24.59 8.53
N LYS A 336 23.43 -24.44 9.30
CA LYS A 336 23.14 -25.36 10.43
C LYS A 336 22.97 -26.80 9.95
N TYR A 337 22.26 -27.00 8.85
CA TYR A 337 22.06 -28.32 8.28
C TYR A 337 23.39 -28.95 7.86
N LEU A 338 24.23 -28.21 7.13
CA LEU A 338 25.52 -28.72 6.65
C LEU A 338 26.56 -28.94 7.77
N LEU A 339 26.55 -28.10 8.81
CA LEU A 339 27.34 -28.34 10.03
C LEU A 339 26.96 -29.67 10.68
N GLY A 340 25.66 -29.98 10.74
CA GLY A 340 25.16 -31.27 11.23
C GLY A 340 25.59 -32.47 10.38
N LYS A 341 26.05 -32.23 9.14
CA LYS A 341 26.61 -33.24 8.21
C LYS A 341 28.14 -33.29 8.22
N GLY A 342 28.79 -32.47 9.05
CA GLY A 342 30.23 -32.47 9.24
C GLY A 342 31.03 -31.65 8.22
N PHE A 343 30.39 -30.72 7.51
CA PHE A 343 31.10 -29.75 6.65
C PHE A 343 31.55 -28.53 7.46
N ASP A 344 32.69 -27.93 7.10
CA ASP A 344 33.11 -26.63 7.62
C ASP A 344 32.38 -25.51 6.88
N VAL A 345 31.31 -24.97 7.47
CA VAL A 345 30.38 -24.04 6.80
C VAL A 345 30.17 -22.77 7.62
N TYR A 346 30.08 -21.65 6.91
CA TYR A 346 29.79 -20.32 7.41
C TYR A 346 28.58 -19.71 6.70
N ASP A 347 27.80 -18.91 7.40
CA ASP A 347 26.74 -18.04 6.86
C ASP A 347 27.31 -16.65 6.52
N LEU A 348 26.97 -16.13 5.33
CA LEU A 348 27.28 -14.74 4.97
C LEU A 348 26.27 -13.77 5.58
N ARG A 349 26.71 -12.96 6.55
CA ARG A 349 25.87 -12.01 7.27
C ARG A 349 25.18 -11.03 6.33
N GLY A 350 23.85 -10.94 6.46
CA GLY A 350 23.01 -10.03 5.68
C GLY A 350 22.79 -10.45 4.22
N GLY A 351 23.37 -11.59 3.80
CA GLY A 351 23.24 -12.13 2.44
C GLY A 351 23.74 -11.18 1.36
N LEU A 352 23.24 -11.37 0.13
CA LEU A 352 23.60 -10.53 -1.02
C LEU A 352 23.07 -9.10 -0.91
N ASN A 353 22.04 -8.86 -0.10
CA ASN A 353 21.55 -7.51 0.15
C ASN A 353 22.59 -6.64 0.88
N GLU A 354 23.33 -7.20 1.83
CA GLU A 354 24.43 -6.47 2.47
C GLU A 354 25.60 -6.25 1.51
N TYR A 355 25.91 -7.26 0.69
CA TYR A 355 26.92 -7.16 -0.37
C TYR A 355 26.63 -6.03 -1.36
N SER A 356 25.37 -5.88 -1.80
CA SER A 356 24.96 -4.83 -2.75
C SER A 356 25.07 -3.40 -2.23
N LYS A 357 25.20 -3.19 -0.91
CA LYS A 357 25.37 -1.84 -0.35
C LYS A 357 26.76 -1.27 -0.63
N THR A 358 27.75 -2.15 -0.77
CA THR A 358 29.17 -1.77 -0.92
C THR A 358 29.74 -2.13 -2.29
N HIS A 359 29.03 -2.94 -3.08
CA HIS A 359 29.45 -3.40 -4.39
C HIS A 359 28.37 -3.10 -5.44
N ASN A 360 28.77 -2.94 -6.70
CA ASN A 360 27.85 -2.79 -7.81
C ASN A 360 27.16 -4.13 -8.14
N PHE A 361 26.23 -4.54 -7.28
CA PHE A 361 25.49 -5.79 -7.37
C PHE A 361 24.00 -5.51 -7.26
N HIS A 362 23.22 -5.98 -8.22
CA HIS A 362 21.76 -5.80 -8.19
C HIS A 362 21.09 -7.01 -7.57
N VAL A 363 20.42 -6.79 -6.43
CA VAL A 363 19.55 -7.77 -5.79
C VAL A 363 18.14 -7.56 -6.34
N TYR A 364 17.64 -8.55 -7.08
CA TYR A 364 16.30 -8.54 -7.63
C TYR A 364 15.29 -9.12 -6.64
N TRP A 365 14.06 -8.58 -6.67
CA TRP A 365 13.01 -8.89 -5.71
C TRP A 365 12.18 -10.09 -6.09
#